data_AF-A0A7J6WRT3-F1
#
_entry.id   AF-A0A7J6WRT3-F1
#
_cell.length_a   1.000
_cell.length_b   1.000
_cell.length_c   1.000
_cell.angle_alpha   90.00
_cell.angle_beta   90.00
_cell.angle_gamma   90.00
#
_symmetry.space_group_name_H-M   'P 1'
#
loop_
_entity.id
_entity.type
_entity.pdbx_description
1 polymer ?
#
loop_
_entity_poly.entity_id
_entity_poly.type
_entity_poly.pdbx_seq_one_letter_code
_entity_poly.pdbx_strand_id
1 'polypeptide(L)'
;MQENPWAKELLNVPIEQYEELRLVCGDDQATGSLSRSMSDTQVEEGNEGSSAQNKSSEDRRRGKRTRPWDDVMAKVDGLSNQVGKLTEALVDDAFVEKLYSEVLGMDGFDMTFLEKAFDYLVAHQLEGKKFIVRRLEMRREWLQTFASTLD
;
A
#
# COMPACT_ATOMS: atom_id res chain seq x y z
N MET A 1 -50.62 -16.87 -2.14
CA MET A 1 -49.19 -17.01 -1.75
C MET A 1 -49.17 -17.58 -0.36
N GLN A 2 -48.52 -18.72 -0.14
CA GLN A 2 -48.45 -19.35 1.17
C GLN A 2 -47.31 -18.70 1.95
N GLU A 3 -47.62 -18.04 3.07
CA GLU A 3 -46.62 -17.39 3.93
C GLU A 3 -45.80 -18.45 4.66
N ASN A 4 -44.47 -18.29 4.64
CA ASN A 4 -43.56 -19.21 5.33
C ASN A 4 -43.60 -18.92 6.85
N PRO A 5 -44.05 -19.87 7.68
CA PRO A 5 -44.32 -19.62 9.10
C PRO A 5 -43.07 -19.24 9.91
N TRP A 6 -41.88 -19.73 9.54
CA TRP A 6 -40.61 -19.43 10.22
C TRP A 6 -40.04 -18.05 9.87
N ALA A 7 -40.50 -17.43 8.77
CA ALA A 7 -39.99 -16.12 8.36
C ALA A 7 -40.35 -15.02 9.38
N LYS A 8 -41.44 -15.20 10.14
CA LYS A 8 -41.88 -14.26 11.17
C LYS A 8 -40.89 -14.12 12.31
N GLU A 9 -40.15 -15.19 12.62
CA GLU A 9 -39.17 -15.23 13.71
C GLU A 9 -37.85 -14.52 13.34
N LEU A 10 -37.61 -14.29 12.05
CA LEU A 10 -36.41 -13.61 11.54
C LEU A 10 -36.63 -12.12 11.27
N LEU A 11 -37.87 -11.63 11.42
CA LEU A 11 -38.17 -10.22 11.25
C LEU A 11 -37.61 -9.41 12.43
N ASN A 12 -36.88 -8.35 12.10
CA ASN A 12 -36.27 -7.42 13.07
C ASN A 12 -35.26 -8.05 14.04
N VAL A 13 -34.71 -9.22 13.71
CA VAL A 13 -33.61 -9.81 14.46
C VAL A 13 -32.30 -9.17 13.98
N PRO A 14 -31.47 -8.61 14.89
CA PRO A 14 -30.18 -8.04 14.50
C PRO A 14 -29.26 -9.15 14.01
N ILE A 15 -28.63 -8.94 12.85
CA ILE A 15 -27.62 -9.86 12.32
C ILE A 15 -26.31 -9.57 13.05
N GLU A 16 -25.91 -10.45 13.96
CA GLU A 16 -24.75 -10.23 14.83
C GLU A 16 -23.43 -10.04 14.06
N GLN A 17 -23.32 -10.64 12.87
CA GLN A 17 -22.11 -10.61 12.03
C GLN A 17 -22.23 -9.64 10.85
N TYR A 18 -23.12 -8.64 10.96
CA TYR A 18 -23.39 -7.72 9.85
C TYR A 18 -22.13 -7.01 9.34
N GLU A 19 -21.24 -6.56 10.24
CA GLU A 19 -20.00 -5.87 9.85
C GLU A 19 -19.01 -6.78 9.10
N GLU A 20 -18.91 -8.05 9.50
CA GLU A 20 -18.07 -9.05 8.81
C GLU A 20 -18.64 -9.38 7.42
N LEU A 21 -19.95 -9.58 7.35
CA LEU A 21 -20.66 -9.86 6.09
C LEU A 21 -20.63 -8.65 5.14
N ARG A 22 -20.74 -7.44 5.68
CA ARG A 22 -20.62 -6.19 4.93
C ARG A 22 -19.25 -6.05 4.27
N LEU A 23 -18.20 -6.48 4.96
CA LEU A 23 -16.85 -6.48 4.42
C LEU A 23 -16.67 -7.50 3.27
N VAL A 24 -17.28 -8.68 3.38
CA VAL A 24 -17.17 -9.77 2.39
C VAL A 24 -18.09 -9.56 1.18
N CYS A 25 -19.34 -9.18 1.42
CA CYS A 25 -20.37 -9.03 0.39
C CYS A 25 -20.41 -7.61 -0.21
N GLY A 26 -19.83 -6.62 0.47
CA GLY A 26 -19.90 -5.21 0.10
C GLY A 26 -21.27 -4.58 0.37
N ASP A 27 -21.32 -3.26 0.45
CA ASP A 27 -22.56 -2.47 0.62
C ASP A 27 -23.43 -2.40 -0.66
N ASP A 28 -23.24 -3.30 -1.62
CA ASP A 28 -23.91 -3.22 -2.93
C ASP A 28 -25.39 -3.64 -2.81
N GLN A 29 -26.26 -2.65 -2.62
CA GLN A 29 -27.69 -2.77 -2.81
C GLN A 29 -27.93 -3.07 -4.29
N ALA A 30 -28.01 -4.35 -4.66
CA ALA A 30 -28.39 -4.77 -6.00
C ALA A 30 -29.82 -4.30 -6.32
N THR A 31 -29.94 -3.05 -6.76
CA THR A 31 -31.16 -2.47 -7.33
C THR A 31 -31.18 -2.84 -8.81
N GLY A 32 -31.15 -4.14 -9.09
CA GLY A 32 -31.17 -4.68 -10.44
C GLY A 32 -32.37 -5.59 -10.57
N SER A 33 -33.40 -5.14 -11.27
CA SER A 33 -34.56 -5.94 -11.61
C SER A 33 -34.11 -7.26 -12.25
N LEU A 34 -34.22 -8.37 -11.52
CA LEU A 34 -34.14 -9.68 -12.14
C LEU A 34 -35.50 -9.94 -12.81
N SER A 35 -35.70 -9.37 -13.99
CA SER A 35 -36.80 -9.81 -14.86
C SER A 35 -36.52 -11.27 -15.24
N ARG A 36 -37.13 -12.20 -14.50
CA ARG A 36 -37.29 -13.60 -14.88
C ARG A 36 -38.03 -13.64 -16.22
N SER A 37 -37.30 -13.60 -17.33
CA SER A 37 -37.84 -14.07 -18.60
C SER A 37 -37.68 -15.58 -18.61
N MET A 38 -38.70 -16.30 -18.12
CA MET A 38 -38.92 -17.69 -18.51
C MET A 38 -39.35 -17.69 -19.97
N SER A 39 -38.40 -17.68 -20.88
CA SER A 39 -38.66 -18.01 -22.28
C SER A 39 -38.34 -19.48 -22.46
N ASP A 40 -39.36 -20.29 -22.17
CA ASP A 40 -39.53 -21.59 -22.78
C ASP A 40 -39.63 -21.38 -24.30
N THR A 41 -38.95 -22.23 -25.04
CA THR A 41 -38.86 -22.21 -26.50
C THR A 41 -40.26 -22.31 -27.12
N GLN A 42 -40.74 -21.23 -27.73
CA GLN A 42 -41.75 -21.34 -28.78
C GLN A 42 -41.60 -20.21 -29.81
N VAL A 43 -41.49 -20.64 -31.06
CA VAL A 43 -41.33 -19.86 -32.28
C VAL A 43 -42.69 -19.29 -32.70
N GLU A 44 -42.64 -18.12 -33.36
CA GLU A 44 -43.55 -17.56 -34.37
C GLU A 44 -44.09 -16.15 -34.06
N GLU A 45 -43.52 -15.19 -34.80
CA GLU A 45 -44.14 -14.18 -35.68
C GLU A 45 -45.31 -13.28 -35.19
N GLY A 46 -45.15 -11.96 -35.34
CA GLY A 46 -46.28 -11.03 -35.32
C GLY A 46 -46.02 -9.56 -34.98
N ASN A 47 -45.41 -8.82 -35.92
CA ASN A 47 -45.79 -7.48 -36.43
C ASN A 47 -46.12 -6.25 -35.52
N GLU A 48 -45.50 -5.12 -35.94
CA GLU A 48 -45.93 -3.70 -35.91
C GLU A 48 -45.96 -2.85 -34.62
N GLY A 49 -45.30 -1.67 -34.65
CA GLY A 49 -45.63 -0.57 -33.72
C GLY A 49 -44.64 0.58 -33.42
N SER A 50 -44.08 1.25 -34.44
CA SER A 50 -43.74 2.71 -34.50
C SER A 50 -42.86 3.45 -33.44
N SER A 51 -41.74 3.98 -33.96
CA SER A 51 -41.22 5.36 -33.87
C SER A 51 -40.91 6.02 -32.51
N ALA A 52 -39.61 6.27 -32.26
CA ALA A 52 -39.06 7.64 -32.18
C ALA A 52 -37.53 7.61 -32.01
N GLN A 53 -36.82 8.27 -32.93
CA GLN A 53 -35.40 8.57 -32.81
C GLN A 53 -35.17 9.50 -31.62
N ASN A 54 -34.12 9.24 -30.83
CA ASN A 54 -33.31 10.32 -30.29
C ASN A 54 -31.84 9.91 -30.26
N LYS A 55 -31.07 10.57 -31.13
CA LYS A 55 -29.62 10.57 -31.12
C LYS A 55 -29.18 11.51 -30.00
N SER A 56 -28.60 10.98 -28.93
CA SER A 56 -27.63 11.71 -28.13
C SER A 56 -26.37 10.86 -28.04
N SER A 57 -25.40 11.28 -28.85
CA SER A 57 -24.01 10.86 -28.77
C SER A 57 -23.44 11.41 -27.47
N GLU A 58 -23.55 10.65 -26.39
CA GLU A 58 -22.69 10.82 -25.23
C GLU A 58 -21.66 9.70 -25.24
N ASP A 59 -20.44 10.14 -25.52
CA ASP A 59 -19.17 9.44 -25.37
C ASP A 59 -19.07 8.91 -23.94
N ARG A 60 -19.76 7.80 -23.67
CA ARG A 60 -19.62 7.00 -22.45
C ARG A 60 -18.28 6.32 -22.59
N ARG A 61 -17.23 7.08 -22.27
CA ARG A 61 -15.90 6.57 -21.97
C ARG A 61 -16.09 5.35 -21.09
N ARG A 62 -15.91 4.20 -21.72
CA ARG A 62 -16.01 2.88 -21.12
C ARG A 62 -14.84 2.82 -20.13
N GLY A 63 -15.08 3.35 -18.93
CA GLY A 63 -14.10 3.39 -17.85
C GLY A 63 -13.68 1.95 -17.64
N LYS A 64 -12.43 1.64 -18.02
CA LYS A 64 -11.80 0.38 -17.67
C LYS A 64 -11.88 0.30 -16.15
N ARG A 65 -12.74 -0.58 -15.65
CA ARG A 65 -12.81 -0.93 -14.23
C ARG A 65 -11.42 -1.47 -13.90
N THR A 66 -10.55 -0.61 -13.38
CA THR A 66 -9.29 -1.03 -12.77
C THR A 66 -9.66 -2.01 -11.68
N ARG A 67 -8.91 -3.12 -11.60
CA ARG A 67 -9.23 -4.15 -10.62
C ARG A 67 -9.07 -3.50 -9.24
N PRO A 68 -9.92 -3.80 -8.25
CA PRO A 68 -9.78 -3.22 -6.91
C PRO A 68 -8.37 -3.34 -6.34
N TRP A 69 -7.65 -4.41 -6.70
CA TRP A 69 -6.25 -4.65 -6.37
C TRP A 69 -5.25 -3.67 -7.02
N ASP A 70 -5.55 -3.12 -8.20
CA ASP A 70 -4.68 -2.13 -8.87
C ASP A 70 -4.68 -0.80 -8.10
N ASP A 71 -5.83 -0.39 -7.55
CA ASP A 71 -5.94 0.82 -6.71
C ASP A 71 -5.22 0.64 -5.37
N VAL A 72 -5.34 -0.55 -4.76
CA VAL A 72 -4.61 -0.89 -3.52
C VAL A 72 -3.11 -0.87 -3.76
N MET A 73 -2.62 -1.50 -4.83
CA MET A 73 -1.18 -1.48 -5.16
C MET A 73 -0.68 -0.07 -5.45
N ALA A 74 -1.43 0.74 -6.20
CA ALA A 74 -1.08 2.13 -6.46
C ALA A 74 -0.96 2.97 -5.17
N LYS A 75 -1.82 2.71 -4.18
CA LYS A 75 -1.76 3.36 -2.86
C LYS A 75 -0.56 2.88 -2.03
N VAL A 76 -0.24 1.59 -2.07
CA VAL A 76 0.94 1.02 -1.39
C VAL A 76 2.23 1.58 -2.00
N ASP A 77 2.32 1.67 -3.33
CA ASP A 77 3.45 2.29 -4.02
C ASP A 77 3.56 3.78 -3.66
N GLY A 78 2.43 4.48 -3.61
CA GLY A 78 2.36 5.87 -3.16
C GLY A 78 2.89 6.06 -1.73
N LEU A 79 2.50 5.18 -0.81
CA LEU A 79 2.98 5.19 0.57
C LEU A 79 4.47 4.86 0.65
N SER A 80 4.94 3.83 -0.06
CA SER A 80 6.35 3.44 -0.11
C SER A 80 7.23 4.60 -0.60
N ASN A 81 6.79 5.30 -1.66
CA ASN A 81 7.48 6.47 -2.18
C ASN A 81 7.48 7.65 -1.19
N GLN A 82 6.38 7.89 -0.47
CA GLN A 82 6.32 8.93 0.56
C GLN A 82 7.23 8.60 1.74
N VAL A 83 7.25 7.34 2.19
CA VAL A 83 8.15 6.86 3.24
C VAL A 83 9.60 7.01 2.79
N GLY A 84 9.95 6.65 1.56
CA GLY A 84 11.28 6.87 0.99
C GLY A 84 11.72 8.34 1.02
N LYS A 85 10.83 9.26 0.60
CA LYS A 85 11.10 10.71 0.67
C LYS A 85 11.25 11.22 2.10
N LEU A 86 10.45 10.71 3.03
CA LEU A 86 10.58 11.05 4.45
C LEU A 86 11.90 10.52 5.04
N THR A 87 12.32 9.30 4.67
CA THR A 87 13.61 8.76 5.13
C THR A 87 14.80 9.58 4.62
N GLU A 88 14.71 10.11 3.40
CA GLU A 88 15.75 10.98 2.83
C GLU A 88 15.78 12.35 3.51
N ALA A 89 14.60 12.95 3.76
CA ALA A 89 14.50 14.23 4.47
C ALA A 89 14.83 14.15 5.98
N LEU A 90 14.78 12.95 6.57
CA LEU A 90 15.14 12.71 7.98
C LEU A 90 16.61 12.33 8.15
N VAL A 91 17.40 12.30 7.08
CA VAL A 91 18.86 12.26 7.23
C VAL A 91 19.27 13.62 7.79
N ASP A 92 19.45 13.67 9.12
CA ASP A 92 19.88 14.89 9.79
C ASP A 92 21.29 15.28 9.30
N ASP A 93 21.40 16.30 8.45
CA ASP A 93 22.69 16.79 7.93
C ASP A 93 23.69 17.06 9.08
N ALA A 94 23.20 17.63 10.19
CA ALA A 94 23.99 17.87 11.40
C ALA A 94 24.55 16.57 12.03
N PHE A 95 23.82 15.45 11.91
CA PHE A 95 24.32 14.14 12.35
C PHE A 95 25.42 13.64 11.41
N VAL A 96 25.23 13.77 10.10
CA VAL A 96 26.21 13.33 9.09
C VAL A 96 27.51 14.13 9.20
N GLU A 97 27.45 15.46 9.34
CA GLU A 97 28.61 16.32 9.54
C GLU A 97 29.38 15.97 10.83
N LYS A 98 28.64 15.73 11.91
CA LYS A 98 29.23 15.30 13.19
C LYS A 98 29.89 13.93 13.07
N LEU A 99 29.23 12.98 12.40
CA LEU A 99 29.76 11.65 12.15
C LEU A 99 31.04 11.72 11.33
N TYR A 100 31.05 12.54 10.28
CA TYR A 100 32.21 12.74 9.41
C TYR A 100 33.41 13.25 10.21
N SER A 101 33.21 14.31 10.99
CA SER A 101 34.28 14.90 11.82
C SER A 101 34.83 13.90 12.85
N GLU A 102 33.96 13.09 13.46
CA GLU A 102 34.34 12.11 14.48
C GLU A 102 35.01 10.86 13.87
N VAL A 103 34.64 10.44 12.66
CA VAL A 103 35.25 9.29 11.97
C VAL A 103 36.59 9.68 11.36
N LEU A 104 36.66 10.79 10.62
CA LEU A 104 37.91 11.25 10.00
C LEU A 104 38.89 11.86 11.01
N GLY A 105 38.42 12.28 12.18
CA GLY A 105 39.27 12.72 13.30
C GLY A 105 39.96 11.57 14.04
N MET A 106 39.77 10.31 13.62
CA MET A 106 40.40 9.15 14.25
C MET A 106 41.84 8.97 13.76
N ASP A 107 42.79 9.16 14.66
CA ASP A 107 44.21 8.91 14.37
C ASP A 107 44.52 7.40 14.25
N GLY A 108 45.45 7.06 13.35
CA GLY A 108 46.01 5.71 13.22
C GLY A 108 45.36 4.81 12.17
N PHE A 109 44.46 5.34 11.34
CA PHE A 109 43.84 4.63 10.23
C PHE A 109 44.09 5.37 8.91
N ASP A 110 44.05 4.64 7.80
CA ASP A 110 44.17 5.24 6.47
C ASP A 110 42.90 6.03 6.10
N MET A 111 43.07 7.17 5.43
CA MET A 111 41.95 8.05 5.07
C MET A 111 40.93 7.34 4.17
N THR A 112 41.39 6.52 3.21
CA THR A 112 40.48 5.80 2.31
C THR A 112 39.68 4.71 3.04
N PHE A 113 40.24 4.14 4.10
CA PHE A 113 39.54 3.22 4.98
C PHE A 113 38.49 3.95 5.83
N LEU A 114 38.84 5.12 6.39
CA LEU A 114 37.92 5.94 7.18
C LEU A 114 36.73 6.43 6.35
N GLU A 115 36.94 6.78 5.07
CA GLU A 115 35.85 7.11 4.14
C GLU A 115 34.89 5.92 3.94
N LYS A 116 35.41 4.70 3.71
CA LYS A 116 34.57 3.50 3.60
C LYS A 116 33.80 3.20 4.88
N ALA A 117 34.43 3.39 6.04
CA ALA A 117 33.77 3.22 7.33
C ALA A 117 32.67 4.27 7.54
N PHE A 118 32.92 5.51 7.14
CA PHE A 118 31.93 6.58 7.16
C PHE A 118 30.72 6.25 6.27
N ASP A 119 30.95 5.84 5.01
CA ASP A 119 29.89 5.45 4.07
C ASP A 119 29.02 4.32 4.66
N TYR A 120 29.66 3.33 5.29
CA TYR A 120 28.95 2.25 5.99
C TYR A 120 28.10 2.79 7.16
N LEU A 121 28.64 3.67 8.00
CA LEU A 121 27.92 4.22 9.16
C LEU A 121 26.76 5.14 8.75
N VAL A 122 26.86 5.83 7.61
CA VAL A 122 25.76 6.60 7.03
C VAL A 122 24.66 5.69 6.51
N ALA A 123 25.02 4.61 5.80
CA ALA A 123 24.06 3.59 5.36
C ALA A 123 23.37 2.88 6.54
N HIS A 124 24.08 2.72 7.66
CA HIS A 124 23.61 2.10 8.89
C HIS A 124 23.48 3.12 10.02
N GLN A 125 22.55 4.08 9.88
CA GLN A 125 22.37 5.20 10.82
C GLN A 125 22.36 4.82 12.31
N LEU A 126 21.76 3.68 12.69
CA LEU A 126 21.77 3.24 14.09
C LEU A 126 23.19 2.96 14.60
N GLU A 127 24.02 2.36 13.76
CA GLU A 127 25.42 2.07 14.09
C GLU A 127 26.24 3.36 14.10
N GLY A 128 26.00 4.29 13.17
CA GLY A 128 26.56 5.65 13.20
C GLY A 128 26.20 6.42 14.48
N LYS A 129 24.94 6.36 14.92
CA LYS A 129 24.49 6.98 16.17
C LYS A 129 25.17 6.35 17.39
N LYS A 130 25.28 5.02 17.44
CA LYS A 130 26.05 4.33 18.50
C LYS A 130 27.52 4.73 18.47
N PHE A 131 28.12 4.85 17.30
CA PHE A 131 29.51 5.24 17.13
C PHE A 131 29.78 6.61 17.76
N ILE A 132 28.95 7.62 17.46
CA ILE A 132 29.08 8.96 18.07
C ILE A 132 28.89 8.93 19.58
N VAL A 133 27.98 8.12 20.12
CA VAL A 133 27.75 8.03 21.58
C VAL A 133 28.87 7.29 22.30
N ARG A 134 29.55 6.35 21.62
CA ARG A 134 30.69 5.62 22.18
C ARG A 134 31.85 6.58 22.49
N ARG A 135 32.59 6.24 23.54
CA ARG A 135 33.86 6.87 23.88
C ARG A 135 34.97 6.40 22.93
N LEU A 136 36.05 7.18 22.84
CA LEU A 136 37.07 7.07 21.80
C LEU A 136 37.69 5.66 21.66
N GLU A 137 37.96 4.95 22.76
CA GLU A 137 38.49 3.57 22.72
C GLU A 137 37.53 2.59 22.02
N MET A 138 36.24 2.68 22.33
CA MET A 138 35.21 1.83 21.73
C MET A 138 34.99 2.13 20.25
N ARG A 139 35.26 3.37 19.82
CA ARG A 139 35.26 3.76 18.42
C ARG A 139 36.46 3.17 17.67
N ARG A 140 37.65 3.17 18.30
CA ARG A 140 38.85 2.50 17.76
C ARG A 140 38.63 1.01 17.60
N GLU A 141 38.14 0.33 18.63
CA GLU A 141 37.83 -1.10 18.59
C GLU A 141 36.82 -1.43 17.48
N TRP A 142 35.80 -0.59 17.30
CA TRP A 142 34.83 -0.75 16.23
C TRP A 142 35.48 -0.64 14.84
N LEU A 143 36.32 0.37 14.62
CA LEU A 143 37.06 0.53 13.37
C LEU A 143 38.02 -0.64 13.10
N GLN A 144 38.71 -1.14 14.13
CA GLN A 144 39.56 -2.32 13.99
C GLN A 144 38.75 -3.55 13.58
N THR A 145 37.61 -3.76 14.23
CA THR A 145 36.71 -4.87 13.88
C THR A 145 36.19 -4.73 12.45
N PHE A 146 35.80 -3.51 12.06
CA PHE A 146 35.34 -3.22 10.70
C PHE A 146 36.45 -3.44 9.66
N ALA A 147 37.70 -3.07 9.96
CA ALA A 147 38.85 -3.36 9.10
C ALA A 147 39.02 -4.87 8.89
N SER A 148 38.82 -5.69 9.94
CA SER A 148 38.84 -7.15 9.82
C SER A 148 37.68 -7.75 9.02
N THR A 149 36.62 -6.98 8.73
CA THR A 149 35.53 -7.42 7.84
C THR A 149 35.77 -7.07 6.37
N LEU A 150 36.77 -6.24 6.07
CA LEU A 150 37.11 -5.78 4.73
C LEU A 150 38.24 -6.60 4.07
N ASP A 151 39.00 -7.36 4.86
CA ASP A 151 39.96 -8.39 4.42
C ASP A 151 39.26 -9.72 4.12
#